data_AF-A0A934GUM0-F1
#
_entry.id   AF-A0A934GUM0-F1
#
_cell.length_a   1.000
_cell.length_b   1.000
_cell.length_c   1.000
_cell.angle_alpha   90.00
_cell.angle_beta   90.00
_cell.angle_gamma   90.00
#
_symmetry.space_group_name_H-M   'P 1'
#
loop_
_entity.id
_entity.type
_entity.pdbx_description
1 polymer ?
#
loop_
_entity_poly.entity_id
_entity_poly.type
_entity_poly.pdbx_seq_one_letter_code
_entity_poly.pdbx_strand_id
1 'polypeptide(L)'
;MNKRPVALRLLILETLILAGRSWGRIGVVANNPQLYHDLHTTPPLWLYVSINAIWGIIFSLLSIALWRRYFWSWQVFWPVLLAYILLSMGWFVMFAVNPYDHKRLPFLVVLVVLGLILNLVLLRRPKVRRAFQKSTDVGEIDL
;
A
#
# COMPACT_ATOMS: atom_id res chain seq x y z
N MET A 1 -24.41 -17.24 0.02
CA MET A 1 -23.31 -16.23 0.14
C MET A 1 -22.05 -16.74 -0.58
N ASN A 2 -21.68 -16.15 -1.73
CA ASN A 2 -20.43 -16.53 -2.42
C ASN A 2 -19.21 -16.17 -1.56
N LYS A 3 -18.48 -17.19 -1.07
CA LYS A 3 -17.23 -16.99 -0.31
C LYS A 3 -16.23 -16.22 -1.17
N ARG A 4 -15.86 -15.00 -0.75
CA ARG A 4 -14.77 -14.22 -1.35
C ARG A 4 -13.48 -15.04 -1.37
N PRO A 5 -12.73 -15.11 -2.49
CA PRO A 5 -11.47 -15.85 -2.54
C PRO A 5 -10.49 -15.32 -1.49
N VAL A 6 -9.75 -16.22 -0.85
CA VAL A 6 -8.83 -15.88 0.25
C VAL A 6 -7.82 -14.81 -0.17
N ALA A 7 -7.28 -14.90 -1.39
CA ALA A 7 -6.33 -13.91 -1.92
C ALA A 7 -6.91 -12.49 -2.01
N LEU A 8 -8.20 -12.33 -2.35
CA LEU A 8 -8.84 -11.01 -2.35
C LEU A 8 -8.97 -10.46 -0.93
N ARG A 9 -9.25 -11.32 0.05
CA ARG A 9 -9.30 -10.91 1.46
C ARG A 9 -7.93 -10.46 1.95
N LEU A 10 -6.88 -11.17 1.55
CA LEU A 10 -5.50 -10.81 1.89
C LEU A 10 -5.12 -9.46 1.26
N LEU A 11 -5.43 -9.23 -0.02
CA LEU A 11 -5.21 -7.93 -0.65
C LEU A 11 -5.91 -6.77 0.07
N ILE A 12 -7.20 -6.94 0.38
CA ILE A 12 -7.97 -5.93 1.10
C ILE A 12 -7.30 -5.66 2.46
N LEU A 13 -6.93 -6.72 3.17
CA LEU A 13 -6.25 -6.60 4.46
C LEU A 13 -4.91 -5.86 4.33
N GLU A 14 -4.10 -6.20 3.32
CA GLU A 14 -2.84 -5.51 3.03
C GLU A 14 -3.06 -4.02 2.73
N THR A 15 -4.01 -3.67 1.85
CA THR A 15 -4.32 -2.26 1.57
C THR A 15 -4.83 -1.52 2.80
N LEU A 16 -5.61 -2.16 3.68
CA LEU A 16 -6.04 -1.57 4.94
C LEU A 16 -4.88 -1.34 5.90
N ILE A 17 -3.96 -2.30 6.01
CA ILE A 17 -2.76 -2.16 6.83
C ILE A 17 -1.90 -1.00 6.31
N LEU A 18 -1.73 -0.88 4.99
CA LEU A 18 -0.99 0.21 4.36
C LEU A 18 -1.67 1.56 4.59
N ALA A 19 -2.99 1.65 4.43
CA ALA A 19 -3.76 2.85 4.74
C ALA A 19 -3.61 3.24 6.22
N GLY A 20 -3.82 2.28 7.13
CA GLY A 20 -3.69 2.48 8.57
C GLY A 20 -2.28 2.91 8.97
N ARG A 21 -1.24 2.36 8.35
CA ARG A 21 0.15 2.79 8.54
C ARG A 21 0.37 4.24 8.11
N SER A 22 -0.14 4.63 6.93
CA SER A 22 -0.03 6.00 6.43
C SER A 22 -0.74 7.01 7.34
N TRP A 23 -1.97 6.72 7.74
CA TRP A 23 -2.72 7.56 8.69
C TRP A 23 -2.10 7.58 10.08
N GLY A 24 -1.64 6.42 10.57
CA GLY A 24 -0.98 6.29 11.87
C GLY A 24 0.30 7.11 11.95
N ARG A 25 1.10 7.17 10.86
CA ARG A 25 2.29 8.03 10.80
C ARG A 25 1.93 9.50 10.94
N ILE A 26 0.85 9.96 10.30
CA ILE A 26 0.36 11.34 10.46
C ILE A 26 -0.05 11.58 11.91
N GLY A 27 -0.78 10.64 12.52
CA GLY A 27 -1.18 10.73 13.93
C GLY A 27 0.01 10.80 14.88
N VAL A 28 1.06 10.01 14.64
CA VAL A 28 2.30 10.06 15.42
C VAL A 28 2.99 11.43 15.29
N VAL A 29 3.08 11.97 14.08
CA VAL A 29 3.65 13.31 13.84
C VAL A 29 2.82 14.39 14.52
N ALA A 30 1.49 14.33 14.41
CA ALA A 30 0.59 15.30 15.02
C ALA A 30 0.68 15.31 16.55
N ASN A 31 0.86 14.13 17.16
CA ASN A 31 1.01 14.00 18.61
C ASN A 31 2.42 14.31 19.13
N ASN A 32 3.45 14.21 18.28
CA ASN A 32 4.85 14.40 18.67
C ASN A 32 5.61 15.29 17.68
N PRO A 33 5.15 16.54 17.42
CA PRO A 33 5.77 17.40 16.40
C PRO A 33 7.22 17.76 16.73
N GLN A 34 7.57 17.84 18.02
CA GLN A 34 8.91 18.17 18.51
C GLN A 34 9.97 17.15 18.06
N LEU A 35 9.63 15.86 18.07
CA LEU A 35 10.53 14.79 17.62
C LEU A 35 10.96 14.94 16.16
N TYR A 36 10.16 15.62 15.33
CA TYR A 36 10.46 15.82 13.91
C TYR A 36 11.04 17.20 13.62
N HIS A 37 10.96 18.13 14.57
CA HIS A 37 11.51 19.48 14.41
C HIS A 37 13.03 19.51 14.68
N ASP A 38 13.52 18.61 15.53
CA ASP A 38 14.93 18.56 15.93
C ASP A 38 15.80 17.71 14.98
N LEU A 39 15.19 16.90 14.10
CA LEU A 39 15.92 16.12 13.10
C LEU A 39 16.21 16.98 11.86
N HIS A 40 17.38 17.63 11.86
CA HIS A 40 17.94 18.34 10.68
C HIS A 40 18.08 17.46 9.43
N THR A 41 18.05 16.14 9.61
CA THR A 41 18.15 15.13 8.54
C THR A 41 16.80 14.57 8.11
N THR A 42 15.68 15.07 8.63
CA THR A 42 14.35 14.71 8.11
C THR A 42 13.87 15.71 7.08
N PRO A 43 13.12 15.25 6.06
CA PRO A 43 12.50 16.15 5.09
C PRO A 43 11.49 17.06 5.79
N PRO A 44 11.12 18.19 5.15
CA PRO A 44 10.17 19.12 5.72
C PRO A 44 8.89 18.40 6.19
N LEU A 45 8.48 18.69 7.43
CA LEU A 45 7.38 17.98 8.09
C LEU A 45 6.09 18.01 7.26
N TRP A 46 5.80 19.16 6.63
CA TRP A 46 4.66 19.30 5.72
C TRP A 46 4.74 18.33 4.54
N LEU A 47 5.92 18.14 3.95
CA LEU A 47 6.12 17.23 2.82
C LEU A 47 5.90 15.77 3.25
N TYR A 48 6.44 15.38 4.40
CA TYR A 48 6.21 14.05 4.96
C TYR A 48 4.72 13.80 5.24
N VAL A 49 4.03 14.76 5.86
CA VAL A 49 2.59 14.65 6.15
C VAL A 49 1.78 14.58 4.85
N SER A 50 2.04 15.45 3.88
CA SER A 50 1.35 15.45 2.58
C SER A 50 1.52 14.12 1.84
N ILE A 51 2.74 13.57 1.79
CA ILE A 51 3.00 12.29 1.12
C ILE A 51 2.24 11.16 1.81
N ASN A 52 2.32 11.06 3.14
CA ASN A 52 1.58 10.02 3.86
C ASN A 52 0.05 10.21 3.72
N ALA A 53 -0.44 11.45 3.64
CA ALA A 53 -1.87 11.72 3.46
C ALA A 53 -2.35 11.26 2.07
N ILE A 54 -1.58 11.58 1.01
CA ILE A 54 -1.87 11.12 -0.36
C ILE A 54 -1.92 9.59 -0.39
N TRP A 55 -0.92 8.91 0.16
CA TRP A 55 -0.90 7.45 0.19
C TRP A 55 -2.02 6.86 1.05
N GLY A 56 -2.33 7.47 2.19
CA GLY A 56 -3.45 7.09 3.05
C GLY A 56 -4.78 7.13 2.29
N ILE A 57 -5.05 8.22 1.57
CA ILE A 57 -6.24 8.37 0.73
C ILE A 57 -6.27 7.32 -0.38
N ILE A 58 -5.17 7.16 -1.12
CA ILE A 58 -5.08 6.20 -2.23
C ILE A 58 -5.35 4.77 -1.75
N PHE A 59 -4.74 4.34 -0.64
CA PHE A 59 -4.95 2.99 -0.12
C PHE A 59 -6.35 2.79 0.48
N SER A 60 -6.92 3.81 1.12
CA SER A 60 -8.31 3.78 1.59
C SER A 60 -9.28 3.60 0.40
N LEU A 61 -9.09 4.38 -0.68
CA LEU A 61 -9.89 4.27 -1.89
C LEU A 61 -9.73 2.91 -2.58
N LEU A 62 -8.49 2.41 -2.69
CA LEU A 62 -8.22 1.07 -3.24
C LEU A 62 -8.85 -0.05 -2.42
N SER A 63 -8.80 0.04 -1.09
CA SER A 63 -9.45 -0.94 -0.21
C SER A 63 -10.96 -0.99 -0.43
N ILE A 64 -11.61 0.18 -0.50
CA ILE A 64 -13.04 0.30 -0.82
C ILE A 64 -13.33 -0.26 -2.21
N ALA A 65 -12.49 0.06 -3.20
CA ALA A 65 -12.68 -0.39 -4.58
C ALA A 65 -12.51 -1.92 -4.73
N LEU A 66 -11.51 -2.50 -4.06
CA LEU A 66 -11.31 -3.95 -3.97
C LEU A 66 -12.45 -4.64 -3.21
N TRP A 67 -12.98 -4.01 -2.16
CA TRP A 67 -14.14 -4.51 -1.41
C TRP A 67 -15.39 -4.59 -2.28
N ARG A 68 -15.61 -3.56 -3.11
CA ARG A 68 -16.70 -3.48 -4.10
C ARG A 68 -16.43 -4.27 -5.39
N ARG A 69 -15.23 -4.87 -5.53
CA ARG A 69 -14.80 -5.72 -6.66
C ARG A 69 -14.80 -5.02 -8.03
N TYR A 70 -14.54 -3.71 -8.07
CA TYR A 70 -14.45 -3.06 -9.37
C TYR A 70 -13.26 -3.59 -10.19
N PHE A 71 -13.45 -3.87 -11.48
CA PHE A 71 -12.42 -4.46 -12.33
C PHE A 71 -11.14 -3.61 -12.43
N TRP A 72 -11.29 -2.29 -12.59
CA TRP A 72 -10.17 -1.33 -12.63
C TRP A 72 -9.28 -1.34 -11.37
N SER A 73 -9.82 -1.73 -10.20
CA SER A 73 -9.07 -1.70 -8.93
C SER A 73 -7.87 -2.66 -8.98
N TRP A 74 -8.02 -3.76 -9.71
CA TRP A 74 -6.95 -4.71 -9.95
C TRP A 74 -5.81 -4.11 -10.78
N GLN A 75 -6.18 -3.43 -11.87
CA GLN A 75 -5.22 -2.86 -12.81
C GLN A 75 -4.47 -1.69 -12.17
N VAL A 76 -5.14 -0.90 -11.34
CA VAL A 76 -4.57 0.26 -10.64
C VAL A 76 -3.76 -0.15 -9.41
N PHE A 77 -4.12 -1.24 -8.73
CA PHE A 77 -3.41 -1.69 -7.52
C PHE A 77 -1.91 -1.90 -7.76
N TRP A 78 -1.54 -2.53 -8.89
CA TRP A 78 -0.14 -2.83 -9.22
C TRP A 78 0.77 -1.61 -9.39
N PRO A 79 0.47 -0.65 -10.29
CA PRO A 79 1.31 0.53 -10.45
C PRO A 79 1.35 1.37 -9.17
N VAL A 80 0.24 1.44 -8.42
CA VAL A 80 0.19 2.15 -7.14
C VAL A 80 1.09 1.49 -6.10
N LEU A 81 1.02 0.16 -5.94
CA LEU A 81 1.87 -0.57 -5.01
C LEU A 81 3.35 -0.44 -5.40
N LEU A 82 3.67 -0.56 -6.69
CA LEU A 82 5.03 -0.40 -7.18
C LEU A 82 5.57 1.00 -6.92
N ALA A 83 4.78 2.04 -7.22
CA ALA A 83 5.15 3.43 -6.95
C ALA A 83 5.34 3.68 -5.45
N TYR A 84 4.48 3.12 -4.59
CA TYR A 84 4.63 3.21 -3.14
C TYR A 84 5.95 2.59 -2.65
N ILE A 85 6.27 1.41 -3.17
CA ILE A 85 7.50 0.69 -2.80
C ILE A 85 8.74 1.47 -3.27
N LEU A 86 8.78 1.90 -4.53
CA LEU A 86 9.90 2.65 -5.06
C LEU A 86 10.12 3.96 -4.31
N LEU A 87 9.04 4.70 -4.02
CA LEU A 87 9.10 5.91 -3.23
C LEU A 87 9.57 5.62 -1.80
N SER A 88 9.04 4.57 -1.17
CA SER A 88 9.43 4.18 0.20
C SER A 88 10.90 3.77 0.28
N MET A 89 11.41 3.06 -0.73
CA MET A 89 12.83 2.70 -0.83
C MET A 89 13.69 3.94 -1.05
N GLY A 90 13.31 4.82 -1.98
CA GLY A 90 14.02 6.08 -2.23
C GLY A 90 14.08 6.95 -0.97
N TRP A 91 12.96 7.07 -0.25
CA TRP A 91 12.88 7.78 1.01
C TRP A 91 13.77 7.16 2.07
N PHE A 92 13.79 5.83 2.18
CA PHE A 92 14.63 5.12 3.13
C PHE A 92 16.12 5.30 2.80
N VAL A 93 16.50 5.31 1.52
CA VAL A 93 17.89 5.52 1.09
C VAL A 93 18.33 6.96 1.34
N MET A 94 17.48 7.95 1.04
CA MET A 94 17.82 9.36 1.22
C MET A 94 17.87 9.79 2.70
N PHE A 95 17.01 9.20 3.54
CA PHE A 95 16.82 9.62 4.93
C PHE A 95 17.15 8.53 5.95
N ALA A 96 17.93 7.50 5.57
CA ALA A 96 18.55 6.61 6.55
C ALA A 96 19.66 7.41 7.26
N VAL A 97 19.35 7.93 8.45
CA VAL A 97 20.30 8.75 9.21
C VAL A 97 21.20 7.88 10.08
N ASN A 98 20.71 6.70 10.48
CA ASN A 98 21.40 5.85 11.42
C ASN A 98 22.26 4.80 10.69
N PRO A 99 23.56 4.63 11.00
CA PRO A 99 24.35 3.51 10.48
C PRO A 99 23.75 2.14 10.86
N TYR A 100 22.92 2.10 11.91
CA TYR A 100 22.14 0.92 12.29
C TYR A 100 21.01 0.60 11.29
N ASP A 101 20.41 1.62 10.66
CA ASP A 101 19.34 1.45 9.66
C ASP A 101 19.90 0.99 8.31
N HIS A 102 21.11 1.44 7.96
CA HIS A 102 21.83 0.99 6.76
C HIS A 102 22.11 -0.52 6.77
N LYS A 103 22.44 -1.10 7.93
CA LYS A 103 22.68 -2.55 8.05
C LYS A 103 21.39 -3.38 7.90
N ARG A 104 20.22 -2.80 8.21
CA ARG A 104 18.90 -3.44 8.06
C ARG A 104 18.31 -3.27 6.67
N LEU A 105 18.84 -2.32 5.89
CA LEU A 105 18.41 -1.99 4.54
C LEU A 105 18.35 -3.21 3.61
N PRO A 106 19.40 -4.06 3.46
CA PRO A 106 19.31 -5.24 2.60
C PRO A 106 18.25 -6.24 3.06
N PHE A 107 18.06 -6.41 4.38
CA PHE A 107 17.01 -7.28 4.91
C PHE A 107 15.61 -6.76 4.58
N LEU A 108 15.38 -5.45 4.74
CA LEU A 108 14.11 -4.81 4.39
C LEU A 108 13.84 -4.90 2.88
N VAL A 109 14.86 -4.69 2.04
CA VAL A 109 14.77 -4.85 0.58
C VAL A 109 14.34 -6.28 0.23
N VAL A 110 14.99 -7.30 0.82
CA VAL A 110 14.66 -8.70 0.59
C VAL A 110 13.22 -9.02 1.04
N LEU A 111 12.78 -8.51 2.20
CA LEU A 111 11.41 -8.67 2.69
C LEU A 111 10.38 -8.04 1.74
N VAL A 112 10.66 -6.84 1.22
CA VAL A 112 9.80 -6.14 0.26
C VAL A 112 9.72 -6.92 -1.06
N VAL A 113 10.86 -7.40 -1.57
CA VAL A 113 10.92 -8.22 -2.79
C VAL A 113 10.17 -9.53 -2.61
N LEU A 114 10.37 -10.24 -1.49
CA LEU A 114 9.62 -11.45 -1.16
C LEU A 114 8.12 -11.18 -1.05
N GLY A 115 7.71 -10.07 -0.42
CA GLY A 115 6.32 -9.65 -0.34
C GLY A 115 5.70 -9.35 -1.71
N LEU A 116 6.45 -8.72 -2.62
CA LEU A 116 6.05 -8.49 -4.01
C LEU A 116 5.87 -9.80 -4.77
N ILE A 117 6.82 -10.74 -4.64
CA ILE A 117 6.76 -12.06 -5.28
C ILE A 117 5.55 -12.83 -4.74
N LEU A 118 5.35 -12.84 -3.42
CA LEU A 118 4.21 -13.52 -2.79
C LEU A 118 2.89 -12.96 -3.31
N ASN A 119 2.78 -11.63 -3.41
CA ASN A 119 1.65 -10.97 -4.02
C ASN A 119 1.44 -11.43 -5.47
N LEU A 120 2.48 -11.36 -6.32
CA LEU A 120 2.40 -11.82 -7.72
C LEU A 120 1.90 -13.27 -7.84
N VAL A 121 2.38 -14.16 -6.97
CA VAL A 121 1.98 -15.58 -6.95
C VAL A 121 0.53 -15.77 -6.50
N LEU A 122 0.11 -15.08 -5.42
CA LEU A 122 -1.28 -15.13 -4.93
C LEU A 122 -2.27 -14.62 -5.98
N LEU A 123 -1.84 -13.64 -6.76
CA LEU A 123 -2.66 -12.86 -7.67
C LEU A 123 -2.73 -13.45 -9.08
N ARG A 124 -1.72 -14.22 -9.51
CA ARG A 124 -1.79 -15.05 -10.73
C ARG A 124 -2.76 -16.23 -10.62
N ARG A 125 -3.33 -16.50 -9.43
CA ARG A 125 -4.30 -17.60 -9.27
C ARG A 125 -5.56 -17.30 -10.10
N PRO A 126 -5.98 -18.20 -11.01
CA PRO A 126 -7.11 -17.97 -11.91
C PRO A 126 -8.42 -17.73 -11.17
N LYS A 127 -8.54 -18.24 -9.94
CA LYS A 127 -9.69 -18.00 -9.05
C LYS A 127 -9.89 -16.52 -8.68
N VAL A 128 -8.82 -15.72 -8.63
CA VAL A 128 -8.87 -14.29 -8.30
C VAL A 128 -9.35 -13.50 -9.52
N ARG A 129 -8.74 -13.75 -10.69
CA ARG A 129 -9.13 -13.10 -11.95
C ARG A 129 -10.61 -13.30 -12.29
N ARG A 130 -11.11 -14.55 -12.14
CA ARG A 130 -12.53 -14.86 -12.37
C ARG A 130 -13.48 -14.13 -11.40
N ALA A 131 -13.03 -13.80 -10.19
CA ALA A 131 -13.85 -13.10 -9.20
C ALA A 131 -14.10 -11.62 -9.57
N PHE A 132 -13.21 -11.01 -10.36
CA PHE A 132 -13.37 -9.65 -10.89
C PHE A 132 -14.08 -9.63 -12.25
N GLN A 133 -13.95 -10.67 -13.07
CA GLN A 133 -14.70 -10.78 -14.35
C GLN A 133 -16.20 -11.00 -14.12
N LYS A 134 -16.57 -11.85 -13.15
CA LYS A 134 -17.99 -12.15 -12.87
C LYS A 134 -18.79 -10.93 -12.37
N SER A 135 -18.15 -9.89 -11.84
CA SER A 135 -18.81 -8.63 -11.46
C SER A 135 -19.06 -7.70 -12.65
N THR A 136 -18.34 -7.87 -13.75
CA THR A 136 -18.54 -7.07 -14.97
C THR A 136 -19.72 -7.60 -15.78
N ASP A 137 -19.85 -8.92 -15.93
CA ASP A 137 -20.96 -9.53 -16.70
C ASP A 137 -22.36 -9.31 -16.09
N VAL A 138 -22.44 -9.03 -14.78
CA VAL A 138 -23.72 -8.77 -14.09
C VAL A 138 -24.14 -7.30 -14.18
N GLY A 139 -23.23 -6.39 -14.58
CA GLY A 139 -23.52 -4.97 -14.79
C GLY A 139 -23.98 -4.63 -16.21
N GLU A 140 -24.01 -5.60 -17.11
CA GLU A 140 -24.37 -5.41 -18.54
C GLU A 140 -25.82 -5.82 -18.86
N ILE A 141 -26.59 -6.26 -17.85
CA ILE A 141 -28.02 -6.54 -17.96
C ILE A 141 -28.76 -5.54 -17.07
N ASP A 142 -29.00 -4.33 -17.61
CA ASP A 142 -30.06 -3.37 -17.22
C ASP A 142 -29.68 -1.96 -17.73
N LEU A 143 -29.58 -1.81 -19.05
CA LEU A 143 -29.75 -0.54 -19.75
C LEU A 143 -30.72 -0.75 -20.92
#